data_AF-A0A935PA33-F1
#
_entry.id   AF-A0A935PA33-F1
#
_cell.length_a   1.000
_cell.length_b   1.000
_cell.length_c   1.000
_cell.angle_alpha   90.00
_cell.angle_beta   90.00
_cell.angle_gamma   90.00
#
_symmetry.space_group_name_H-M   'P 1'
#
loop_
_entity.id
_entity.type
_entity.pdbx_description
1 polymer ?
#
loop_
_entity_poly.entity_id
_entity_poly.type
_entity_poly.pdbx_seq_one_letter_code
_entity_poly.pdbx_strand_id
1 'polypeptide(L)'
;MSLLKQSTALDKMVFMTDSADHLAGKTGLTLTITASKNGAAFASISPTVTERGNGWYSIALTSSHTDTLGDLALHVTGTAADPSDLVWQVVSGLPGETVTLAAVTHTGAVIPTVTTLTGHTPQTGDAYVRLGAPAGASVSADVAAVKAETASIQSDTNDIQTRLPAALVGGRMDSNMSAIDNQATNGNNATLNLKQLNIINNAGTALVAESTGSDGHGAHIVGNNTGKGIYVQSPSGNGVHVESVGSTGMRIESTTGGVGLYVLGGSVGNDAMTVQARGTNGVNYGIRAIGTNNGSGIRAEGNGTGSGISAVGGTTGDGIDASGGATSGKGIDANGTGGAADIEGNVTGNLSGTIGGLTASALADMFDTDSGTTFASAVAGSVVKEIADNAGGGSAPTAAQVADAVWDEARADHVAAGSFGEGVKVSSRVNMKKNTAFSGFMFTMYDSTTNLPKTGLSVTAQRAIDGGGYATCANSVSEISAGTYKIDLSAGDLNGNCIKLKFTSSGALQQDFTVVTQE
;
A
#
# COMPACT_ATOMS: atom_id res chain seq x y z
N MET A 1 54.66 122.71 55.55
CA MET A 1 54.38 123.89 54.70
C MET A 1 52.93 123.81 54.25
N SER A 2 52.14 124.87 54.39
CA SER A 2 50.71 124.85 53.99
C SER A 2 50.57 125.35 52.55
N LEU A 3 49.75 124.65 51.75
CA LEU A 3 49.52 124.95 50.33
C LEU A 3 48.35 125.91 50.15
N LEU A 4 48.50 126.87 49.24
CA LEU A 4 47.44 127.77 48.80
C LEU A 4 47.10 127.48 47.34
N LYS A 5 45.82 127.52 46.99
CA LYS A 5 45.40 127.46 45.59
C LYS A 5 45.70 128.81 44.93
N GLN A 6 46.27 128.77 43.73
CA GLN A 6 46.55 129.97 42.93
C GLN A 6 45.28 130.82 42.74
N SER A 7 45.44 132.13 42.81
CA SER A 7 44.39 133.13 42.54
C SER A 7 43.12 132.94 43.37
N THR A 8 43.26 132.46 44.60
CA THR A 8 42.15 132.22 45.52
C THR A 8 42.28 133.13 46.74
N ALA A 9 41.20 133.81 47.13
CA ALA A 9 41.17 134.65 48.32
C ALA A 9 41.07 133.80 49.60
N LEU A 10 41.82 134.17 50.64
CA LEU A 10 41.79 133.49 51.93
C LEU A 10 42.35 134.37 53.06
N ASP A 11 41.89 134.11 54.29
CA ASP A 11 42.40 134.78 55.48
C ASP A 11 43.58 134.03 56.09
N LYS A 12 44.61 134.77 56.52
CA LYS A 12 45.77 134.24 57.24
C LYS A 12 46.00 135.01 58.54
N MET A 13 46.32 134.27 59.60
CA MET A 13 46.53 134.84 60.93
C MET A 13 48.01 135.15 61.16
N VAL A 14 48.31 136.31 61.73
CA VAL A 14 49.65 136.71 62.20
C VAL A 14 49.58 137.18 63.65
N PHE A 15 50.62 136.89 64.43
CA PHE A 15 50.79 137.38 65.78
C PHE A 15 51.83 138.49 65.79
N MET A 16 51.55 139.58 66.51
CA MET A 16 52.47 140.71 66.66
C MET A 16 52.89 140.82 68.12
N THR A 17 54.17 140.61 68.38
CA THR A 17 54.76 140.65 69.72
C THR A 17 55.16 142.07 70.10
N ASP A 18 54.92 142.50 71.34
CA ASP A 18 55.30 143.83 71.84
C ASP A 18 56.82 143.97 71.89
N SER A 19 57.36 145.00 71.23
CA SER A 19 58.81 145.21 71.14
C SER A 19 59.46 145.69 72.45
N ALA A 20 58.66 146.05 73.46
CA ALA A 20 59.19 146.47 74.76
C ALA A 20 59.54 145.27 75.66
N ASP A 21 58.77 144.18 75.56
CA ASP A 21 58.95 142.99 76.38
C ASP A 21 59.26 141.71 75.58
N HIS A 22 59.15 141.76 74.24
CA HIS A 22 59.37 140.66 73.30
C HIS A 22 58.58 139.39 73.63
N LEU A 23 57.47 139.49 74.36
CA LEU A 23 56.68 138.34 74.81
C LEU A 23 55.17 138.55 74.70
N ALA A 24 54.65 139.71 75.11
CA ALA A 24 53.22 139.96 75.10
C ALA A 24 52.70 140.24 73.67
N GLY A 25 51.46 139.87 73.38
CA GLY A 25 50.82 140.25 72.12
C GLY A 25 50.41 141.72 72.14
N LYS A 26 50.83 142.50 71.14
CA LYS A 26 50.53 143.94 71.05
C LYS A 26 49.26 144.20 70.23
N THR A 27 48.26 144.79 70.86
CA THR A 27 46.96 145.15 70.25
C THR A 27 46.93 146.59 69.73
N GLY A 28 45.92 146.94 68.93
CA GLY A 28 45.70 148.29 68.42
C GLY A 28 46.66 148.78 67.32
N LEU A 29 47.49 147.90 66.78
CA LEU A 29 48.46 148.22 65.73
C LEU A 29 47.82 148.45 64.36
N THR A 30 48.38 149.40 63.62
CA THR A 30 48.23 149.48 62.16
C THR A 30 49.41 148.74 61.53
N LEU A 31 49.13 147.66 60.78
CA LEU A 31 50.18 146.82 60.21
C LEU A 31 50.58 147.29 58.82
N THR A 32 51.89 147.33 58.58
CA THR A 32 52.47 147.45 57.25
C THR A 32 52.86 146.06 56.78
N ILE A 33 52.33 145.63 55.62
CA ILE A 33 52.55 144.29 55.09
C ILE A 33 53.25 144.41 53.75
N THR A 34 54.37 143.72 53.61
CA THR A 34 55.06 143.54 52.33
C THR A 34 55.05 142.07 51.95
N ALA A 35 54.90 141.78 50.67
CA ALA A 35 54.87 140.42 50.15
C ALA A 35 55.99 140.22 49.13
N SER A 36 56.64 139.06 49.21
CA SER A 36 57.48 138.50 48.15
C SER A 36 56.72 137.34 47.51
N LYS A 37 56.49 137.44 46.21
CA LYS A 37 55.82 136.40 45.43
C LYS A 37 56.84 135.65 44.58
N ASN A 38 56.98 134.36 44.84
CA ASN A 38 57.90 133.44 44.16
C ASN A 38 59.34 133.99 44.03
N GLY A 39 59.86 134.57 45.13
CA GLY A 39 61.21 135.13 45.18
C GLY A 39 61.37 136.54 44.60
N ALA A 40 60.28 137.25 44.25
CA ALA A 40 60.33 138.67 43.91
C ALA A 40 60.74 139.54 45.12
N ALA A 41 61.26 140.75 44.86
CA ALA A 41 61.54 141.70 45.95
C ALA A 41 60.28 142.02 46.77
N PHE A 42 60.43 142.21 48.08
CA PHE A 42 59.30 142.55 48.95
C PHE A 42 58.67 143.89 48.52
N ALA A 43 57.38 143.85 48.20
CA ALA A 43 56.60 145.01 47.81
C ALA A 43 55.40 145.16 48.74
N SER A 44 55.03 146.41 49.06
CA SER A 44 53.86 146.68 49.90
C SER A 44 52.58 146.13 49.27
N ILE A 45 51.80 145.43 50.08
CA ILE A 45 50.45 145.00 49.73
C ILE A 45 49.46 145.62 50.71
N SER A 46 48.22 145.84 50.26
CA SER A 46 47.17 146.47 51.07
C SER A 46 45.99 145.52 51.32
N PRO A 47 46.21 144.35 51.97
CA PRO A 47 45.10 143.49 52.39
C PRO A 47 44.31 144.16 53.52
N THR A 48 43.04 143.76 53.66
CA THR A 48 42.26 144.16 54.84
C THR A 48 42.82 143.45 56.06
N VAL A 49 43.21 144.23 57.08
CA VAL A 49 43.72 143.72 58.36
C VAL A 49 42.66 143.92 59.43
N THR A 50 42.39 142.89 60.21
CA THR A 50 41.44 142.96 61.34
C THR A 50 42.09 142.41 62.60
N GLU A 51 42.17 143.22 63.67
CA GLU A 51 42.62 142.75 64.98
C GLU A 51 41.63 141.73 65.56
N ARG A 52 42.16 140.62 66.08
CA ARG A 52 41.39 139.52 66.70
C ARG A 52 41.62 139.42 68.21
N GLY A 53 42.34 140.38 68.80
CA GLY A 53 42.71 140.45 70.22
C GLY A 53 43.99 139.69 70.55
N ASN A 54 44.56 139.95 71.73
CA ASN A 54 45.78 139.32 72.24
C ASN A 54 47.00 139.39 71.29
N GLY A 55 47.10 140.43 70.46
CA GLY A 55 48.16 140.58 69.46
C GLY A 55 47.99 139.75 68.19
N TRP A 56 46.87 139.02 68.01
CA TRP A 56 46.57 138.32 66.76
C TRP A 56 45.81 139.20 65.78
N TYR A 57 46.18 139.11 64.51
CA TYR A 57 45.58 139.84 63.40
C TYR A 57 45.23 138.88 62.25
N SER A 58 44.07 139.09 61.65
CA SER A 58 43.64 138.40 60.43
C SER A 58 43.99 139.28 59.23
N ILE A 59 44.79 138.75 58.31
CA ILE A 59 45.16 139.37 57.04
C ILE A 59 44.33 138.70 55.94
N ALA A 60 43.43 139.46 55.33
CA ALA A 60 42.60 139.00 54.22
C ALA A 60 43.37 139.08 52.90
N LEU A 61 44.00 137.98 52.49
CA LEU A 61 44.67 137.88 51.20
C LEU A 61 43.64 137.71 50.09
N THR A 62 43.74 138.50 49.04
CA THR A 62 42.89 138.42 47.86
C THR A 62 43.49 137.45 46.84
N SER A 63 42.71 137.11 45.81
CA SER A 63 43.20 136.33 44.66
C SER A 63 44.41 137.00 43.98
N SER A 64 44.47 138.33 43.95
CA SER A 64 45.62 139.07 43.43
C SER A 64 46.84 139.06 44.37
N HIS A 65 46.74 138.56 45.60
CA HIS A 65 47.91 138.35 46.46
C HIS A 65 48.49 136.94 46.29
N THR A 66 47.67 135.97 45.87
CA THR A 66 48.03 134.55 45.68
C THR A 66 48.07 134.12 44.21
N ASP A 67 48.19 135.07 43.29
CA ASP A 67 48.11 134.86 41.84
C ASP A 67 49.36 134.25 41.20
N THR A 68 50.47 134.18 41.93
CA THR A 68 51.76 133.73 41.40
C THR A 68 52.12 132.38 42.00
N LEU A 69 52.31 131.36 41.16
CA LEU A 69 52.76 130.03 41.60
C LEU A 69 54.15 130.10 42.23
N GLY A 70 54.33 129.37 43.34
CA GLY A 70 55.58 129.36 44.12
C GLY A 70 55.42 129.92 45.53
N ASP A 71 56.53 130.24 46.19
CA ASP A 71 56.53 130.65 47.60
C ASP A 71 56.00 132.08 47.75
N LEU A 72 54.97 132.26 48.56
CA LEU A 72 54.45 133.55 49.01
C LEU A 72 54.96 133.80 50.43
N ALA A 73 55.86 134.76 50.58
CA ALA A 73 56.36 135.21 51.88
C ALA A 73 55.76 136.59 52.22
N LEU A 74 55.31 136.76 53.46
CA LEU A 74 54.86 138.04 54.01
C LEU A 74 55.79 138.49 55.11
N HIS A 75 56.18 139.76 55.08
CA HIS A 75 56.87 140.45 56.16
C HIS A 75 55.95 141.55 56.70
N VAL A 76 55.61 141.45 57.99
CA VAL A 76 54.59 142.26 58.65
C VAL A 76 55.22 143.06 59.80
N THR A 77 55.01 144.37 59.82
CA THR A 77 55.54 145.26 60.87
C THR A 77 54.47 146.17 61.44
N GLY A 78 54.64 146.60 62.69
CA GLY A 78 53.80 147.59 63.34
C GLY A 78 54.62 148.37 64.37
N THR A 79 54.34 149.67 64.55
CA THR A 79 55.07 150.50 65.52
C THR A 79 54.90 149.94 66.94
N ALA A 80 56.01 149.82 67.67
CA ALA A 80 56.05 149.20 69.00
C ALA A 80 55.76 147.67 69.02
N ALA A 81 55.85 147.00 67.87
CA ALA A 81 55.84 145.54 67.77
C ALA A 81 57.05 145.03 66.97
N ASP A 82 57.49 143.82 67.29
CA ASP A 82 58.51 143.13 66.51
C ASP A 82 57.97 142.67 65.15
N PRO A 83 58.80 142.61 64.10
CA PRO A 83 58.39 142.08 62.80
C PRO A 83 58.03 140.58 62.86
N SER A 84 57.00 140.20 62.09
CA SER A 84 56.56 138.81 61.94
C SER A 84 56.56 138.37 60.47
N ASP A 85 57.14 137.20 60.21
CA ASP A 85 57.28 136.63 58.87
C ASP A 85 56.46 135.34 58.69
N LEU A 86 55.78 135.19 57.55
CA LEU A 86 55.01 133.98 57.19
C LEU A 86 55.32 133.53 55.77
N VAL A 87 55.33 132.21 55.52
CA VAL A 87 55.58 131.64 54.18
C VAL A 87 54.59 130.52 53.86
N TRP A 88 54.02 130.55 52.65
CA TRP A 88 53.18 129.49 52.07
C TRP A 88 53.59 129.18 50.63
N GLN A 89 53.18 128.03 50.10
CA GLN A 89 53.40 127.69 48.69
C GLN A 89 52.09 127.76 47.89
N VAL A 90 52.09 128.48 46.78
CA VAL A 90 50.95 128.61 45.86
C VAL A 90 51.05 127.55 44.76
N VAL A 91 50.01 126.70 44.61
CA VAL A 91 49.93 125.59 43.64
C VAL A 91 48.71 125.68 42.72
N SER A 92 48.80 125.04 41.55
CA SER A 92 47.74 125.06 40.52
C SER A 92 46.58 124.10 40.84
N GLY A 93 46.80 123.07 41.63
CA GLY A 93 45.83 122.03 42.00
C GLY A 93 46.02 121.57 43.43
N LEU A 94 44.93 121.39 44.17
CA LEU A 94 44.99 120.80 45.51
C LEU A 94 44.87 119.27 45.42
N PRO A 95 45.52 118.50 46.30
CA PRO A 95 45.30 117.06 46.40
C PRO A 95 43.81 116.75 46.60
N GLY A 96 43.22 115.95 45.70
CA GLY A 96 41.81 115.51 45.77
C GLY A 96 40.85 116.10 44.72
N GLU A 97 41.31 116.91 43.77
CA GLU A 97 40.47 117.40 42.65
C GLU A 97 40.26 116.33 41.55
N THR A 98 39.04 116.23 40.97
CA THR A 98 38.66 115.23 39.93
C THR A 98 39.31 115.52 38.56
N VAL A 99 39.67 114.45 37.81
CA VAL A 99 40.32 114.52 36.47
C VAL A 99 39.40 113.96 35.36
N THR A 100 39.24 114.68 34.24
CA THR A 100 38.50 114.23 33.05
C THR A 100 39.47 113.75 31.96
N LEU A 101 39.26 112.54 31.40
CA LEU A 101 40.10 111.93 30.35
C LEU A 101 39.51 112.24 28.95
N ALA A 102 40.02 113.27 28.27
CA ALA A 102 39.45 113.79 27.02
C ALA A 102 40.35 113.60 25.77
N ALA A 103 41.25 112.61 25.76
CA ALA A 103 42.22 112.42 24.67
C ALA A 103 41.94 111.15 23.84
N VAL A 104 42.42 111.15 22.59
CA VAL A 104 42.28 110.02 21.64
C VAL A 104 43.18 108.84 22.01
N THR A 105 44.18 109.05 22.87
CA THR A 105 45.09 108.00 23.34
C THR A 105 45.36 108.17 24.83
N HIS A 106 45.15 107.08 25.59
CA HIS A 106 45.48 107.00 27.00
C HIS A 106 46.45 105.84 27.22
N THR A 107 47.66 106.15 27.70
CA THR A 107 48.66 105.14 28.05
C THR A 107 48.56 104.84 29.55
N GLY A 108 48.44 103.56 29.92
CA GLY A 108 48.40 103.12 31.32
C GLY A 108 47.03 103.16 32.01
N ALA A 109 45.93 103.36 31.27
CA ALA A 109 44.58 103.28 31.81
C ALA A 109 44.14 101.82 32.00
N VAL A 110 43.63 101.45 33.17
CA VAL A 110 43.07 100.12 33.45
C VAL A 110 41.57 100.14 33.19
N ILE A 111 41.10 99.35 32.20
CA ILE A 111 39.67 99.18 31.90
C ILE A 111 39.21 97.80 32.42
N PRO A 112 38.28 97.72 33.39
CA PRO A 112 38.02 96.47 34.14
C PRO A 112 37.14 95.44 33.41
N THR A 113 36.30 95.81 32.44
CA THR A 113 35.52 94.84 31.63
C THR A 113 35.26 95.34 30.22
N VAL A 114 35.54 94.47 29.23
CA VAL A 114 35.45 94.77 27.78
C VAL A 114 34.01 94.76 27.24
N THR A 115 33.04 94.24 28.00
CA THR A 115 31.64 94.05 27.57
C THR A 115 30.85 95.34 27.31
N THR A 116 31.37 96.51 27.67
CA THR A 116 30.69 97.80 27.48
C THR A 116 31.21 98.60 26.28
N LEU A 117 32.06 98.02 25.42
CA LEU A 117 32.62 98.70 24.25
C LEU A 117 31.84 98.37 22.97
N THR A 118 30.99 99.31 22.53
CA THR A 118 30.21 99.22 21.28
C THR A 118 31.12 99.02 20.06
N GLY A 119 30.94 97.92 19.30
CA GLY A 119 31.67 97.65 18.05
C GLY A 119 32.33 96.26 17.91
N HIS A 120 32.29 95.41 18.94
CA HIS A 120 32.90 94.07 18.89
C HIS A 120 31.83 92.97 18.72
N THR A 121 31.60 92.52 17.48
CA THR A 121 30.75 91.35 17.15
C THR A 121 31.53 90.01 17.29
N PRO A 122 30.84 88.86 17.47
CA PRO A 122 31.44 87.59 17.92
C PRO A 122 32.54 86.96 17.03
N GLN A 123 32.69 87.39 15.78
CA GLN A 123 33.84 87.05 14.93
C GLN A 123 34.26 88.28 14.14
N THR A 124 35.45 88.83 14.42
CA THR A 124 36.04 89.94 13.67
C THR A 124 37.48 89.62 13.25
N GLY A 125 37.96 90.25 12.16
CA GLY A 125 39.33 90.10 11.64
C GLY A 125 39.56 88.91 10.70
N ASP A 126 40.83 88.52 10.51
CA ASP A 126 41.28 87.46 9.58
C ASP A 126 40.58 86.10 9.78
N ALA A 127 40.11 85.84 11.00
CA ALA A 127 39.38 84.63 11.34
C ALA A 127 38.06 84.51 10.58
N TYR A 128 37.37 85.61 10.29
CA TYR A 128 36.11 85.60 9.52
C TYR A 128 36.35 85.20 8.05
N VAL A 129 37.46 85.66 7.46
CA VAL A 129 37.82 85.35 6.07
C VAL A 129 38.25 83.88 5.91
N ARG A 130 39.00 83.33 6.88
CA ARG A 130 39.48 81.94 6.80
C ARG A 130 38.43 80.89 7.15
N LEU A 131 37.49 81.22 8.03
CA LEU A 131 36.48 80.27 8.53
C LEU A 131 35.12 80.42 7.83
N GLY A 132 34.90 81.53 7.09
CA GLY A 132 33.67 81.80 6.38
C GLY A 132 32.58 82.41 7.26
N ALA A 133 31.53 82.94 6.62
CA ALA A 133 30.34 83.41 7.33
C ALA A 133 29.60 82.21 7.94
N PRO A 134 29.32 82.19 9.25
CA PRO A 134 28.51 81.14 9.84
C PRO A 134 27.09 81.17 9.25
N ALA A 135 26.51 79.99 9.00
CA ALA A 135 25.13 79.87 8.55
C ALA A 135 24.13 80.10 9.72
N GLY A 136 24.55 79.78 10.94
CA GLY A 136 23.85 80.07 12.19
C GLY A 136 24.44 81.25 12.99
N ALA A 137 24.17 81.28 14.30
CA ALA A 137 24.60 82.36 15.19
C ALA A 137 26.13 82.42 15.43
N SER A 138 26.85 81.31 15.18
CA SER A 138 28.31 81.19 15.24
C SER A 138 28.77 79.89 14.56
N VAL A 139 30.05 79.78 14.20
CA VAL A 139 30.63 78.53 13.68
C VAL A 139 30.44 77.36 14.67
N SER A 140 30.47 77.63 15.98
CA SER A 140 30.20 76.61 17.00
C SER A 140 28.76 76.08 16.96
N ALA A 141 27.80 76.90 16.54
CA ALA A 141 26.41 76.47 16.35
C ALA A 141 26.28 75.56 15.12
N ASP A 142 26.97 75.89 14.02
CA ASP A 142 26.99 75.07 12.81
C ASP A 142 27.64 73.69 13.07
N VAL A 143 28.74 73.65 13.83
CA VAL A 143 29.39 72.40 14.26
C VAL A 143 28.46 71.57 15.17
N ALA A 144 27.68 72.22 16.04
CA ALA A 144 26.71 71.53 16.87
C ALA A 144 25.57 70.91 16.05
N ALA A 145 25.13 71.57 14.96
CA ALA A 145 24.15 71.02 14.02
C ALA A 145 24.69 69.75 13.33
N VAL A 146 25.89 69.82 12.74
CA VAL A 146 26.55 68.66 12.10
C VAL A 146 26.68 67.47 13.05
N LYS A 147 26.98 67.75 14.33
CA LYS A 147 27.05 66.72 15.37
C LYS A 147 25.67 66.10 15.65
N ALA A 148 24.59 66.87 15.60
CA ALA A 148 23.23 66.36 15.75
C ALA A 148 22.86 65.44 14.57
N GLU A 149 23.16 65.81 13.33
CA GLU A 149 22.95 64.90 12.19
C GLU A 149 23.77 63.61 12.32
N THR A 150 25.04 63.72 12.75
CA THR A 150 25.91 62.54 12.95
C THR A 150 25.35 61.60 14.04
N ALA A 151 24.73 62.14 15.09
CA ALA A 151 24.08 61.34 16.13
C ALA A 151 22.85 60.58 15.58
N SER A 152 22.05 61.20 14.71
CA SER A 152 20.95 60.53 14.02
C SER A 152 21.44 59.41 13.09
N ILE A 153 22.50 59.67 12.30
CA ILE A 153 23.13 58.65 11.45
C ILE A 153 23.64 57.47 12.27
N GLN A 154 24.25 57.74 13.44
CA GLN A 154 24.70 56.69 14.35
C GLN A 154 23.52 55.88 14.89
N SER A 155 22.39 56.53 15.20
CA SER A 155 21.16 55.84 15.62
C SER A 155 20.63 54.89 14.54
N ASP A 156 20.53 55.36 13.29
CA ASP A 156 20.09 54.55 12.15
C ASP A 156 21.04 53.37 11.90
N THR A 157 22.35 53.62 12.02
CA THR A 157 23.37 52.58 11.86
C THR A 157 23.24 51.52 12.96
N ASN A 158 22.98 51.92 14.20
CA ASN A 158 22.75 50.99 15.32
C ASN A 158 21.45 50.18 15.13
N ASP A 159 20.36 50.79 14.65
CA ASP A 159 19.10 50.08 14.33
C ASP A 159 19.33 49.00 13.24
N ILE A 160 19.99 49.38 12.15
CA ILE A 160 20.33 48.46 11.06
C ILE A 160 21.22 47.32 11.57
N GLN A 161 22.24 47.61 12.39
CA GLN A 161 23.08 46.59 13.02
C GLN A 161 22.29 45.63 13.90
N THR A 162 21.23 46.11 14.55
CA THR A 162 20.37 45.28 15.40
C THR A 162 19.40 44.42 14.58
N ARG A 163 19.05 44.86 13.37
CA ARG A 163 18.09 44.19 12.47
C ARG A 163 18.72 43.26 11.44
N LEU A 164 20.01 43.41 11.16
CA LEU A 164 20.76 42.43 10.39
C LEU A 164 20.99 41.18 11.26
N PRO A 165 20.65 39.97 10.77
CA PRO A 165 20.98 38.74 11.47
C PRO A 165 22.49 38.72 11.78
N ALA A 166 22.84 38.44 13.04
CA ALA A 166 24.14 38.75 13.66
C ALA A 166 25.41 38.10 13.05
N ALA A 167 25.34 37.45 11.89
CA ALA A 167 26.51 36.92 11.19
C ALA A 167 26.29 36.92 9.67
N LEU A 168 26.94 37.85 8.98
CA LEU A 168 27.08 37.80 7.52
C LEU A 168 28.10 36.69 7.18
N VAL A 169 27.65 35.46 6.91
CA VAL A 169 28.56 34.41 6.41
C VAL A 169 28.78 34.67 4.93
N GLY A 170 29.97 35.18 4.56
CA GLY A 170 30.39 35.31 3.17
C GLY A 170 29.64 36.35 2.31
N GLY A 171 29.07 37.39 2.93
CA GLY A 171 28.45 38.51 2.18
C GLY A 171 26.96 38.35 1.87
N ARG A 172 26.32 37.24 2.30
CA ARG A 172 24.88 37.01 2.13
C ARG A 172 24.14 37.18 3.46
N MET A 173 22.95 37.79 3.42
CA MET A 173 22.06 37.82 4.56
C MET A 173 21.51 36.41 4.79
N ASP A 174 22.14 35.69 5.72
CA ASP A 174 21.68 34.37 6.12
C ASP A 174 20.60 34.52 7.20
N SER A 175 19.34 34.40 6.79
CA SER A 175 18.23 34.21 7.73
C SER A 175 18.34 32.83 8.35
N ASN A 176 18.61 32.75 9.66
CA ASN A 176 18.45 31.50 10.39
C ASN A 176 16.98 31.02 10.33
N MET A 177 16.73 29.73 10.59
CA MET A 177 15.37 29.16 10.51
C MET A 177 14.36 29.83 11.47
N SER A 178 14.83 30.48 12.55
CA SER A 178 14.00 31.26 13.47
C SER A 178 13.41 32.54 12.84
N ALA A 179 14.01 33.04 11.76
CA ALA A 179 13.56 34.21 11.03
C ALA A 179 12.46 33.91 9.98
N ILE A 180 12.11 32.63 9.76
CA ILE A 180 11.13 32.22 8.75
C ILE A 180 9.72 32.04 9.34
N ASP A 181 9.58 31.63 10.61
CA ASP A 181 8.28 31.35 11.25
C ASP A 181 8.06 32.01 12.63
N ASN A 182 9.01 32.81 13.12
CA ASN A 182 8.93 33.55 14.36
C ASN A 182 8.84 32.69 15.65
N GLN A 183 9.18 31.40 15.60
CA GLN A 183 9.15 30.50 16.75
C GLN A 183 10.56 30.11 17.23
N ALA A 184 10.76 30.11 18.55
CA ALA A 184 12.05 29.82 19.18
C ALA A 184 12.45 28.33 18.98
N THR A 185 13.63 28.10 18.43
CA THR A 185 14.21 26.77 18.16
C THR A 185 14.78 26.07 19.41
N ASN A 186 14.15 26.26 20.58
CA ASN A 186 14.59 25.64 21.84
C ASN A 186 13.90 24.28 22.09
N GLY A 187 13.92 23.40 21.08
CA GLY A 187 13.39 22.04 21.12
C GLY A 187 13.52 21.42 19.73
N ASN A 188 13.48 20.08 19.61
CA ASN A 188 13.77 19.30 18.40
C ASN A 188 12.92 19.61 17.12
N ASN A 189 12.16 20.70 17.08
CA ASN A 189 11.33 21.12 15.95
C ASN A 189 11.89 22.37 15.28
N ALA A 190 12.65 22.17 14.22
CA ALA A 190 12.84 23.21 13.22
C ALA A 190 11.91 22.90 12.03
N THR A 191 10.93 23.77 11.77
CA THR A 191 9.94 23.55 10.70
C THR A 191 10.40 24.27 9.43
N LEU A 192 10.55 23.52 8.33
CA LEU A 192 11.01 24.07 7.05
C LEU A 192 9.82 24.25 6.08
N ASN A 193 9.26 25.47 6.03
CA ASN A 193 8.14 25.80 5.13
C ASN A 193 8.65 26.16 3.72
N LEU A 194 8.70 25.18 2.81
CA LEU A 194 9.16 25.37 1.42
C LEU A 194 8.06 25.01 0.42
N LYS A 195 7.99 25.77 -0.69
CA LYS A 195 7.13 25.41 -1.84
C LYS A 195 7.62 24.13 -2.53
N GLN A 196 8.93 23.92 -2.56
CA GLN A 196 9.57 22.75 -3.14
C GLN A 196 10.89 22.48 -2.42
N LEU A 197 11.12 21.23 -2.04
CA LEU A 197 12.42 20.72 -1.61
C LEU A 197 13.01 19.91 -2.76
N ASN A 198 14.18 20.31 -3.28
CA ASN A 198 14.89 19.61 -4.36
C ASN A 198 16.18 19.00 -3.80
N ILE A 199 16.26 17.67 -3.76
CA ILE A 199 17.44 16.93 -3.24
C ILE A 199 18.09 16.17 -4.39
N ILE A 200 19.33 16.51 -4.73
CA ILE A 200 20.13 15.86 -5.78
C ILE A 200 21.30 15.17 -5.10
N ASN A 201 21.41 13.85 -5.22
CA ASN A 201 22.49 13.07 -4.61
C ASN A 201 23.16 12.14 -5.64
N ASN A 202 24.49 12.07 -5.62
CA ASN A 202 25.30 11.29 -6.58
C ASN A 202 25.76 9.93 -6.01
N ALA A 203 25.78 9.74 -4.69
CA ALA A 203 26.04 8.46 -4.02
C ALA A 203 25.58 8.48 -2.55
N GLY A 204 25.20 7.33 -1.99
CA GLY A 204 24.78 7.21 -0.57
C GLY A 204 23.33 7.65 -0.30
N THR A 205 23.00 7.92 0.98
CA THR A 205 21.64 8.24 1.42
C THR A 205 21.35 9.74 1.29
N ALA A 206 20.35 10.10 0.48
CA ALA A 206 19.99 11.49 0.20
C ALA A 206 19.12 12.14 1.29
N LEU A 207 18.32 11.34 1.99
CA LEU A 207 17.40 11.77 3.05
C LEU A 207 17.29 10.66 4.10
N VAL A 208 17.50 11.00 5.37
CA VAL A 208 17.26 10.13 6.53
C VAL A 208 16.12 10.75 7.33
N ALA A 209 15.04 10.00 7.54
CA ALA A 209 13.82 10.45 8.20
C ALA A 209 13.43 9.43 9.28
N GLU A 210 14.02 9.58 10.46
CA GLU A 210 13.91 8.62 11.57
C GLU A 210 13.08 9.20 12.72
N SER A 211 12.19 8.38 13.30
CA SER A 211 11.53 8.68 14.56
C SER A 211 11.92 7.63 15.59
N THR A 212 12.63 8.05 16.64
CA THR A 212 13.18 7.17 17.68
C THR A 212 12.36 7.17 18.97
N GLY A 213 11.25 7.91 19.01
CA GLY A 213 10.26 7.93 20.10
C GLY A 213 9.15 6.88 19.92
N SER A 214 8.28 6.72 20.91
CA SER A 214 7.27 5.63 20.94
C SER A 214 6.26 5.66 19.79
N ASP A 215 5.71 6.85 19.47
CA ASP A 215 4.52 6.98 18.61
C ASP A 215 4.70 7.95 17.42
N GLY A 216 5.93 8.29 17.06
CA GLY A 216 6.23 9.25 16.01
C GLY A 216 6.32 8.64 14.61
N HIS A 217 6.13 9.48 13.58
CA HIS A 217 6.39 9.11 12.19
C HIS A 217 7.78 9.60 11.78
N GLY A 218 8.57 8.74 11.14
CA GLY A 218 9.81 9.16 10.47
C GLY A 218 9.52 10.19 9.37
N ALA A 219 8.45 9.97 8.59
CA ALA A 219 7.91 10.91 7.61
C ALA A 219 6.37 10.84 7.59
N HIS A 220 5.70 11.99 7.75
CA HIS A 220 4.25 12.14 7.57
C HIS A 220 3.97 12.91 6.28
N ILE A 221 3.49 12.22 5.25
CA ILE A 221 3.28 12.79 3.91
C ILE A 221 1.78 12.74 3.58
N VAL A 222 1.16 13.91 3.38
CA VAL A 222 -0.28 14.04 3.08
C VAL A 222 -0.45 14.63 1.68
N GLY A 223 -1.06 13.86 0.78
CA GLY A 223 -1.54 14.35 -0.52
C GLY A 223 -3.02 14.69 -0.45
N ASN A 224 -3.42 15.90 -0.84
CA ASN A 224 -4.83 16.32 -0.92
C ASN A 224 -5.35 16.25 -2.37
N ASN A 225 -6.65 16.01 -2.55
CA ASN A 225 -7.36 15.97 -3.84
C ASN A 225 -6.83 14.87 -4.79
N THR A 226 -6.48 15.21 -6.04
CA THR A 226 -5.99 14.27 -7.07
C THR A 226 -4.47 14.08 -7.05
N GLY A 227 -3.76 14.76 -6.15
CA GLY A 227 -2.31 14.69 -6.04
C GLY A 227 -1.84 13.36 -5.44
N LYS A 228 -0.74 12.82 -5.96
CA LYS A 228 -0.07 11.66 -5.34
C LYS A 228 0.65 12.14 -4.08
N GLY A 229 0.41 11.49 -2.94
CA GLY A 229 1.18 11.75 -1.72
C GLY A 229 2.67 11.46 -1.95
N ILE A 230 2.99 10.34 -2.59
CA ILE A 230 4.35 9.91 -2.93
C ILE A 230 4.37 9.41 -4.38
N TYR A 231 5.29 9.91 -5.21
CA TYR A 231 5.56 9.39 -6.55
C TYR A 231 7.01 8.92 -6.63
N VAL A 232 7.20 7.61 -6.80
CA VAL A 232 8.51 6.95 -6.89
C VAL A 232 8.66 6.37 -8.29
N GLN A 233 9.75 6.75 -8.97
CA GLN A 233 10.10 6.24 -10.28
C GLN A 233 11.54 5.74 -10.26
N SER A 234 11.74 4.47 -10.60
CA SER A 234 13.06 3.84 -10.64
C SER A 234 13.29 3.26 -12.03
N PRO A 235 14.25 3.79 -12.81
CA PRO A 235 14.57 3.26 -14.13
C PRO A 235 15.30 1.91 -14.10
N SER A 236 15.87 1.52 -12.95
CA SER A 236 16.38 0.17 -12.67
C SER A 236 16.40 -0.09 -11.15
N GLY A 237 16.22 -1.36 -10.73
CA GLY A 237 16.18 -1.74 -9.31
C GLY A 237 14.82 -1.54 -8.62
N ASN A 238 14.79 -1.72 -7.29
CA ASN A 238 13.56 -1.58 -6.49
C ASN A 238 13.26 -0.09 -6.26
N GLY A 239 12.05 0.36 -6.58
CA GLY A 239 11.62 1.71 -6.23
C GLY A 239 11.36 1.91 -4.75
N VAL A 240 10.78 0.90 -4.10
CA VAL A 240 10.55 0.88 -2.66
C VAL A 240 11.05 -0.45 -2.12
N HIS A 241 11.95 -0.41 -1.13
CA HIS A 241 12.44 -1.58 -0.40
C HIS A 241 12.02 -1.42 1.07
N VAL A 242 11.30 -2.41 1.60
CA VAL A 242 10.80 -2.41 2.98
C VAL A 242 11.29 -3.69 3.66
N GLU A 243 12.07 -3.54 4.72
CA GLU A 243 12.56 -4.63 5.57
C GLU A 243 12.03 -4.43 6.99
N SER A 244 11.57 -5.50 7.64
CA SER A 244 11.07 -5.46 9.02
C SER A 244 11.54 -6.68 9.79
N VAL A 245 12.05 -6.43 11.00
CA VAL A 245 12.51 -7.47 11.93
C VAL A 245 11.51 -7.61 13.07
N GLY A 246 10.62 -8.61 12.98
CA GLY A 246 9.74 -9.02 14.08
C GLY A 246 8.32 -8.43 14.10
N SER A 247 7.86 -7.74 13.05
CA SER A 247 6.47 -7.22 12.96
C SER A 247 6.01 -6.99 11.51
N THR A 248 4.93 -6.23 11.31
CA THR A 248 4.41 -5.87 9.98
C THR A 248 5.39 -4.92 9.28
N GLY A 249 5.86 -5.26 8.08
CA GLY A 249 6.74 -4.39 7.29
C GLY A 249 6.01 -3.24 6.62
N MET A 250 4.88 -3.51 5.95
CA MET A 250 4.05 -2.52 5.28
C MET A 250 2.58 -2.75 5.61
N ARG A 251 1.92 -1.76 6.21
CA ARG A 251 0.48 -1.77 6.51
C ARG A 251 -0.22 -0.77 5.59
N ILE A 252 -1.18 -1.25 4.81
CA ILE A 252 -1.96 -0.45 3.87
C ILE A 252 -3.42 -0.57 4.27
N GLU A 253 -4.06 0.54 4.63
CA GLU A 253 -5.44 0.56 5.11
C GLU A 253 -6.29 1.57 4.33
N SER A 254 -7.52 1.18 4.00
CA SER A 254 -8.54 2.09 3.50
C SER A 254 -9.74 2.01 4.44
N THR A 255 -10.09 3.12 5.08
CA THR A 255 -11.13 3.17 6.13
C THR A 255 -12.54 3.43 5.60
N THR A 256 -12.66 3.89 4.35
CA THR A 256 -13.95 4.27 3.74
C THR A 256 -13.95 4.03 2.22
N GLY A 257 -14.51 2.90 1.78
CA GLY A 257 -14.97 2.67 0.41
C GLY A 257 -13.92 2.71 -0.72
N GLY A 258 -12.62 2.58 -0.42
CA GLY A 258 -11.53 2.67 -1.40
C GLY A 258 -10.73 1.38 -1.55
N VAL A 259 -9.95 1.30 -2.64
CA VAL A 259 -8.95 0.24 -2.85
C VAL A 259 -7.71 0.57 -2.03
N GLY A 260 -7.32 -0.31 -1.10
CA GLY A 260 -6.10 -0.12 -0.31
C GLY A 260 -4.82 -0.20 -1.15
N LEU A 261 -4.70 -1.24 -1.98
CA LEU A 261 -3.54 -1.48 -2.86
C LEU A 261 -4.03 -1.71 -4.29
N TYR A 262 -3.62 -0.86 -5.23
CA TYR A 262 -3.93 -0.98 -6.66
C TYR A 262 -2.65 -1.25 -7.46
N VAL A 263 -2.58 -2.41 -8.10
CA VAL A 263 -1.39 -2.88 -8.83
C VAL A 263 -1.76 -3.15 -10.28
N LEU A 264 -0.98 -2.60 -11.22
CA LEU A 264 -1.16 -2.78 -12.67
C LEU A 264 0.11 -3.40 -13.27
N GLY A 265 -0.06 -4.47 -14.04
CA GLY A 265 1.02 -5.07 -14.83
C GLY A 265 1.22 -4.32 -16.16
N GLY A 266 2.47 -4.30 -16.65
CA GLY A 266 2.79 -3.75 -17.96
C GLY A 266 2.34 -4.66 -19.12
N SER A 267 2.31 -4.12 -20.34
CA SER A 267 1.69 -4.76 -21.52
C SER A 267 2.43 -5.98 -22.11
N VAL A 268 3.56 -6.41 -21.54
CA VAL A 268 4.37 -7.53 -22.07
C VAL A 268 5.01 -8.35 -20.94
N GLY A 269 4.55 -9.59 -20.76
CA GLY A 269 5.31 -10.70 -20.14
C GLY A 269 5.81 -10.53 -18.69
N ASN A 270 5.30 -9.56 -17.92
CA ASN A 270 5.76 -9.30 -16.56
C ASN A 270 4.67 -9.59 -15.52
N ASP A 271 5.06 -10.13 -14.37
CA ASP A 271 4.21 -10.23 -13.20
C ASP A 271 3.92 -8.84 -12.64
N ALA A 272 2.64 -8.48 -12.50
CA ALA A 272 2.25 -7.25 -11.81
C ALA A 272 2.60 -7.30 -10.31
N MET A 273 2.52 -8.50 -9.72
CA MET A 273 2.73 -8.76 -8.31
C MET A 273 3.23 -10.21 -8.14
N THR A 274 4.47 -10.37 -7.67
CA THR A 274 5.02 -11.68 -7.27
C THR A 274 5.07 -11.72 -5.74
N VAL A 275 4.43 -12.71 -5.12
CA VAL A 275 4.45 -12.92 -3.67
C VAL A 275 5.10 -14.26 -3.36
N GLN A 276 6.26 -14.23 -2.72
CA GLN A 276 6.99 -15.44 -2.34
C GLN A 276 7.18 -15.47 -0.82
N ALA A 277 6.60 -16.46 -0.15
CA ALA A 277 6.95 -16.77 1.24
C ALA A 277 8.15 -17.72 1.27
N ARG A 278 9.25 -17.32 1.92
CA ARG A 278 10.47 -18.12 2.09
C ARG A 278 10.68 -18.39 3.58
N GLY A 279 10.51 -19.64 4.02
CA GLY A 279 10.76 -20.04 5.41
C GLY A 279 11.34 -21.45 5.45
N THR A 280 12.35 -21.67 6.29
CA THR A 280 13.04 -22.97 6.43
C THR A 280 12.38 -23.91 7.43
N ASN A 281 11.52 -23.43 8.34
CA ASN A 281 10.80 -24.24 9.34
C ASN A 281 9.49 -23.56 9.79
N GLY A 282 8.34 -23.92 9.20
CA GLY A 282 7.01 -23.44 9.60
C GLY A 282 5.97 -23.49 8.48
N VAL A 283 4.68 -23.34 8.84
CA VAL A 283 3.60 -23.17 7.85
C VAL A 283 3.68 -21.75 7.31
N ASN A 284 4.04 -21.61 6.04
CA ASN A 284 4.20 -20.32 5.38
C ASN A 284 3.06 -20.10 4.39
N TYR A 285 2.31 -19.02 4.55
CA TYR A 285 1.29 -18.60 3.59
C TYR A 285 1.86 -17.48 2.72
N GLY A 286 1.90 -17.68 1.39
CA GLY A 286 2.24 -16.60 0.45
C GLY A 286 1.21 -15.48 0.52
N ILE A 287 -0.07 -15.83 0.39
CA ILE A 287 -1.19 -14.90 0.46
C ILE A 287 -2.22 -15.46 1.46
N ARG A 288 -2.58 -14.68 2.48
CA ARG A 288 -3.67 -14.99 3.41
C ARG A 288 -4.75 -13.92 3.26
N ALA A 289 -5.83 -14.26 2.57
CA ALA A 289 -6.93 -13.35 2.27
C ALA A 289 -8.20 -13.79 3.02
N ILE A 290 -8.79 -12.88 3.78
CA ILE A 290 -9.94 -13.18 4.66
C ILE A 290 -11.06 -12.20 4.34
N GLY A 291 -12.19 -12.74 3.92
CA GLY A 291 -13.42 -11.97 3.81
C GLY A 291 -14.12 -11.89 5.17
N THR A 292 -14.53 -10.70 5.57
CA THR A 292 -15.38 -10.48 6.75
C THR A 292 -16.77 -10.01 6.31
N ASN A 293 -17.80 -10.08 7.17
CA ASN A 293 -19.14 -9.53 6.91
C ASN A 293 -19.72 -9.89 5.52
N ASN A 294 -19.93 -11.18 5.26
CA ASN A 294 -20.53 -11.69 4.01
C ASN A 294 -19.74 -11.34 2.71
N GLY A 295 -18.48 -10.92 2.81
CA GLY A 295 -17.59 -10.67 1.67
C GLY A 295 -16.68 -11.85 1.33
N SER A 296 -16.27 -11.95 0.07
CA SER A 296 -15.28 -12.94 -0.38
C SER A 296 -13.86 -12.51 0.00
N GLY A 297 -13.02 -13.44 0.45
CA GLY A 297 -11.60 -13.15 0.73
C GLY A 297 -10.80 -12.84 -0.54
N ILE A 298 -11.08 -13.56 -1.62
CA ILE A 298 -10.49 -13.35 -2.96
C ILE A 298 -11.63 -13.39 -3.98
N ARG A 299 -11.66 -12.41 -4.90
CA ARG A 299 -12.47 -12.44 -6.13
C ARG A 299 -11.50 -12.36 -7.30
N ALA A 300 -11.46 -13.41 -8.11
CA ALA A 300 -10.55 -13.52 -9.25
C ALA A 300 -11.37 -13.70 -10.53
N GLU A 301 -11.16 -12.81 -11.51
CA GLU A 301 -11.92 -12.75 -12.75
C GLU A 301 -10.97 -12.81 -13.94
N GLY A 302 -11.21 -13.76 -14.84
CA GLY A 302 -10.55 -13.80 -16.14
C GLY A 302 -11.38 -12.98 -17.14
N ASN A 303 -10.74 -12.09 -17.88
CA ASN A 303 -11.39 -11.33 -18.95
C ASN A 303 -10.85 -11.81 -20.31
N GLY A 304 -11.71 -11.92 -21.32
CA GLY A 304 -11.35 -12.51 -22.62
C GLY A 304 -11.16 -14.03 -22.55
N THR A 305 -10.03 -14.55 -23.07
CA THR A 305 -9.67 -15.98 -23.08
C THR A 305 -8.83 -16.42 -21.88
N GLY A 306 -8.54 -15.51 -20.94
CA GLY A 306 -7.69 -15.81 -19.78
C GLY A 306 -8.47 -16.47 -18.63
N SER A 307 -7.83 -17.41 -17.93
CA SER A 307 -8.39 -17.99 -16.70
C SER A 307 -8.38 -16.97 -15.55
N GLY A 308 -9.45 -16.94 -14.75
CA GLY A 308 -9.47 -16.11 -13.53
C GLY A 308 -8.47 -16.58 -12.47
N ILE A 309 -8.29 -17.91 -12.34
CA ILE A 309 -7.27 -18.54 -11.50
C ILE A 309 -6.65 -19.67 -12.33
N SER A 310 -5.32 -19.70 -12.44
CA SER A 310 -4.55 -20.84 -12.95
C SER A 310 -3.69 -21.38 -11.81
N ALA A 311 -4.00 -22.59 -11.35
CA ALA A 311 -3.32 -23.19 -10.21
C ALA A 311 -2.65 -24.50 -10.66
N VAL A 312 -1.35 -24.61 -10.40
CA VAL A 312 -0.53 -25.78 -10.73
C VAL A 312 0.08 -26.30 -9.44
N GLY A 313 -0.23 -27.54 -9.09
CA GLY A 313 0.32 -28.20 -7.91
C GLY A 313 1.83 -28.41 -8.04
N GLY A 314 2.53 -28.38 -6.90
CA GLY A 314 3.94 -28.77 -6.84
C GLY A 314 4.11 -30.30 -6.95
N THR A 315 5.35 -30.79 -6.85
CA THR A 315 5.67 -32.23 -6.98
C THR A 315 4.89 -33.16 -6.04
N THR A 316 4.35 -32.65 -4.93
CA THR A 316 3.61 -33.41 -3.91
C THR A 316 2.41 -32.64 -3.34
N GLY A 317 2.04 -31.50 -3.92
CA GLY A 317 1.00 -30.62 -3.37
C GLY A 317 -0.14 -30.43 -4.35
N ASP A 318 -1.36 -30.32 -3.84
CA ASP A 318 -2.54 -30.09 -4.66
C ASP A 318 -2.45 -28.72 -5.36
N GLY A 319 -2.88 -28.67 -6.63
CA GLY A 319 -3.04 -27.38 -7.31
C GLY A 319 -4.12 -26.54 -6.64
N ILE A 320 -5.22 -27.18 -6.21
CA ILE A 320 -6.32 -26.57 -5.48
C ILE A 320 -6.78 -27.56 -4.40
N ASP A 321 -6.56 -27.22 -3.13
CA ASP A 321 -7.20 -27.89 -1.98
C ASP A 321 -8.34 -27.00 -1.49
N ALA A 322 -9.58 -27.46 -1.67
CA ALA A 322 -10.79 -26.68 -1.43
C ALA A 322 -11.75 -27.42 -0.49
N SER A 323 -11.78 -26.98 0.77
CA SER A 323 -12.66 -27.52 1.80
C SER A 323 -13.86 -26.61 2.07
N GLY A 324 -15.06 -27.18 2.14
CA GLY A 324 -16.26 -26.45 2.53
C GLY A 324 -16.27 -26.06 4.02
N GLY A 325 -17.04 -25.03 4.38
CA GLY A 325 -17.20 -24.61 5.78
C GLY A 325 -18.02 -25.60 6.61
N ALA A 326 -17.72 -25.69 7.91
CA ALA A 326 -18.26 -26.69 8.85
C ALA A 326 -19.79 -26.71 9.03
N THR A 327 -20.52 -25.70 8.56
CA THR A 327 -21.97 -25.55 8.79
C THR A 327 -22.82 -25.53 7.51
N SER A 328 -22.32 -25.03 6.37
CA SER A 328 -23.10 -24.97 5.12
C SER A 328 -22.30 -24.65 3.84
N GLY A 329 -20.96 -24.70 3.85
CA GLY A 329 -20.15 -24.31 2.69
C GLY A 329 -19.85 -25.47 1.75
N LYS A 330 -19.88 -25.24 0.44
CA LYS A 330 -19.26 -26.14 -0.54
C LYS A 330 -17.76 -25.85 -0.60
N GLY A 331 -16.94 -26.88 -0.77
CA GLY A 331 -15.51 -26.70 -1.05
C GLY A 331 -15.31 -26.07 -2.43
N ILE A 332 -16.00 -26.63 -3.44
CA ILE A 332 -16.08 -26.11 -4.80
C ILE A 332 -17.55 -26.08 -5.20
N ASP A 333 -18.01 -24.94 -5.71
CA ASP A 333 -19.34 -24.75 -6.31
C ASP A 333 -19.14 -24.25 -7.74
N ALA A 334 -19.25 -25.17 -8.71
CA ALA A 334 -19.00 -24.91 -10.12
C ALA A 334 -20.34 -24.77 -10.86
N ASN A 335 -20.68 -23.56 -11.29
CA ASN A 335 -21.91 -23.24 -12.02
C ASN A 335 -21.58 -22.53 -13.33
N GLY A 336 -21.68 -23.24 -14.46
CA GLY A 336 -21.49 -22.69 -15.79
C GLY A 336 -22.75 -21.99 -16.31
N THR A 337 -22.58 -20.87 -16.98
CA THR A 337 -23.69 -20.05 -17.53
C THR A 337 -23.81 -20.14 -19.06
N GLY A 338 -23.02 -21.00 -19.72
CA GLY A 338 -22.79 -20.96 -21.17
C GLY A 338 -22.95 -22.28 -21.94
N GLY A 339 -23.56 -23.32 -21.36
CA GLY A 339 -23.83 -24.58 -22.06
C GLY A 339 -22.64 -25.53 -22.26
N ALA A 340 -21.43 -25.14 -21.85
CA ALA A 340 -20.30 -26.05 -21.65
C ALA A 340 -20.40 -26.76 -20.28
N ALA A 341 -19.66 -27.85 -20.09
CA ALA A 341 -19.63 -28.59 -18.83
C ALA A 341 -19.13 -27.70 -17.67
N ASP A 342 -19.80 -27.78 -16.52
CA ASP A 342 -19.43 -27.01 -15.33
C ASP A 342 -18.07 -27.44 -14.76
N ILE A 343 -17.71 -28.72 -14.94
CA ILE A 343 -16.43 -29.32 -14.57
C ILE A 343 -16.02 -30.28 -15.69
N GLU A 344 -14.86 -30.07 -16.30
CA GLU A 344 -14.24 -30.99 -17.26
C GLU A 344 -12.96 -31.55 -16.64
N GLY A 345 -13.00 -32.81 -16.17
CA GLY A 345 -11.87 -33.44 -15.48
C GLY A 345 -11.91 -34.97 -15.54
N ASN A 346 -10.74 -35.58 -15.77
CA ASN A 346 -10.57 -37.03 -15.68
C ASN A 346 -10.35 -37.44 -14.22
N VAL A 347 -11.32 -38.15 -13.63
CA VAL A 347 -11.21 -38.68 -12.27
C VAL A 347 -10.59 -40.07 -12.34
N THR A 348 -9.28 -40.17 -12.09
CA THR A 348 -8.55 -41.45 -12.06
C THR A 348 -8.71 -42.21 -10.74
N GLY A 349 -9.35 -41.60 -9.74
CA GLY A 349 -9.66 -42.18 -8.43
C GLY A 349 -11.15 -42.46 -8.23
N ASN A 350 -11.59 -42.59 -6.98
CA ASN A 350 -13.01 -42.84 -6.66
C ASN A 350 -13.83 -41.54 -6.62
N LEU A 351 -15.01 -41.56 -7.23
CA LEU A 351 -16.07 -40.57 -6.96
C LEU A 351 -16.95 -41.09 -5.82
N SER A 352 -16.95 -40.43 -4.65
CA SER A 352 -17.73 -40.82 -3.47
C SER A 352 -18.90 -39.85 -3.24
N GLY A 353 -20.14 -40.36 -3.13
CA GLY A 353 -21.35 -39.58 -2.88
C GLY A 353 -22.53 -39.94 -3.80
N THR A 354 -23.63 -39.19 -3.70
CA THR A 354 -24.79 -39.34 -4.60
C THR A 354 -24.56 -38.53 -5.88
N ILE A 355 -24.61 -39.19 -7.04
CA ILE A 355 -24.59 -38.51 -8.33
C ILE A 355 -26.03 -38.11 -8.68
N GLY A 356 -26.33 -36.81 -8.62
CA GLY A 356 -27.69 -36.28 -8.73
C GLY A 356 -28.35 -36.45 -10.11
N GLY A 357 -27.58 -36.78 -11.15
CA GLY A 357 -28.10 -37.10 -12.48
C GLY A 357 -27.04 -37.75 -13.36
N LEU A 358 -27.30 -38.98 -13.81
CA LEU A 358 -26.58 -39.58 -14.93
C LEU A 358 -27.43 -39.35 -16.19
N THR A 359 -26.85 -38.73 -17.22
CA THR A 359 -27.53 -38.62 -18.52
C THR A 359 -27.59 -40.00 -19.19
N ALA A 360 -28.54 -40.21 -20.11
CA ALA A 360 -28.63 -41.46 -20.87
C ALA A 360 -27.33 -41.77 -21.64
N SER A 361 -26.64 -40.72 -22.12
CA SER A 361 -25.33 -40.86 -22.78
C SER A 361 -24.21 -41.23 -21.81
N ALA A 362 -24.20 -40.70 -20.58
CA ALA A 362 -23.24 -41.12 -19.55
C ALA A 362 -23.48 -42.56 -19.09
N LEU A 363 -24.75 -43.00 -19.04
CA LEU A 363 -25.09 -44.42 -18.88
C LEU A 363 -24.52 -45.24 -20.03
N ALA A 364 -24.72 -44.81 -21.28
CA ALA A 364 -24.18 -45.49 -22.45
C ALA A 364 -22.66 -45.60 -22.41
N ASP A 365 -21.94 -44.54 -22.05
CA ASP A 365 -20.46 -44.52 -21.97
C ASP A 365 -19.92 -45.42 -20.85
N MET A 366 -20.62 -45.49 -19.71
CA MET A 366 -20.35 -46.49 -18.65
C MET A 366 -20.57 -47.94 -19.12
N PHE A 367 -21.32 -48.15 -20.20
CA PHE A 367 -21.62 -49.46 -20.79
C PHE A 367 -20.96 -49.68 -22.17
N ASP A 368 -20.25 -48.68 -22.72
CA ASP A 368 -19.55 -48.68 -24.02
C ASP A 368 -18.03 -48.63 -23.84
N THR A 369 -17.53 -48.96 -22.64
CA THR A 369 -16.15 -49.39 -22.52
C THR A 369 -16.02 -50.68 -23.31
N ASP A 370 -15.62 -50.57 -24.58
CA ASP A 370 -15.05 -51.66 -25.36
C ASP A 370 -13.80 -52.13 -24.62
N SER A 371 -14.01 -52.95 -23.60
CA SER A 371 -12.97 -53.52 -22.75
C SER A 371 -12.04 -54.45 -23.54
N GLY A 372 -12.29 -54.65 -24.85
CA GLY A 372 -11.63 -55.65 -25.67
C GLY A 372 -11.91 -57.09 -25.22
N THR A 373 -12.84 -57.28 -24.27
CA THR A 373 -13.23 -58.59 -23.73
C THR A 373 -14.66 -58.95 -24.14
N THR A 374 -15.00 -60.24 -24.07
CA THR A 374 -16.36 -60.69 -24.42
C THR A 374 -17.40 -60.03 -23.50
N PHE A 375 -18.59 -59.78 -24.03
CA PHE A 375 -19.71 -59.14 -23.31
C PHE A 375 -19.94 -59.75 -21.91
N ALA A 376 -19.79 -61.07 -21.77
CA ALA A 376 -19.93 -61.78 -20.50
C ALA A 376 -18.84 -61.46 -19.45
N SER A 377 -17.62 -61.13 -19.87
CA SER A 377 -16.52 -60.72 -18.97
C SER A 377 -16.63 -59.25 -18.58
N ALA A 378 -17.16 -58.40 -19.47
CA ALA A 378 -17.36 -56.98 -19.23
C ALA A 378 -18.46 -56.68 -18.19
N VAL A 379 -19.46 -57.58 -18.06
CA VAL A 379 -20.62 -57.41 -17.15
C VAL A 379 -20.56 -58.28 -15.88
N ALA A 380 -19.48 -59.05 -15.69
CA ALA A 380 -19.32 -59.91 -14.53
C ALA A 380 -19.16 -59.08 -13.24
N GLY A 381 -20.14 -59.17 -12.34
CA GLY A 381 -20.18 -58.39 -11.10
C GLY A 381 -21.04 -57.12 -11.15
N SER A 382 -21.68 -56.83 -12.30
CA SER A 382 -22.63 -55.72 -12.43
C SER A 382 -24.05 -56.13 -12.08
N VAL A 383 -24.85 -55.18 -11.56
CA VAL A 383 -26.28 -55.35 -11.22
C VAL A 383 -27.16 -55.72 -12.42
N VAL A 384 -26.67 -55.58 -13.66
CA VAL A 384 -27.41 -55.92 -14.89
C VAL A 384 -27.25 -57.38 -15.33
N LYS A 385 -26.39 -58.18 -14.68
CA LYS A 385 -26.19 -59.59 -15.05
C LYS A 385 -27.47 -60.42 -14.92
N GLU A 386 -28.29 -60.17 -13.90
CA GLU A 386 -29.57 -60.85 -13.67
C GLU A 386 -30.63 -60.57 -14.76
N ILE A 387 -30.59 -59.38 -15.39
CA ILE A 387 -31.52 -59.01 -16.47
C ILE A 387 -31.13 -59.72 -17.78
N ALA A 388 -29.84 -59.87 -18.04
CA ALA A 388 -29.34 -60.58 -19.21
C ALA A 388 -29.60 -62.10 -19.14
N ASP A 389 -29.41 -62.71 -17.96
CA ASP A 389 -29.63 -64.15 -17.77
C ASP A 389 -31.12 -64.56 -17.88
N ASN A 390 -32.05 -63.70 -17.44
CA ASN A 390 -33.49 -63.95 -17.56
C ASN A 390 -34.04 -63.77 -18.98
N ALA A 391 -33.38 -62.97 -19.83
CA ALA A 391 -33.76 -62.84 -21.24
C ALA A 391 -33.38 -64.08 -22.09
N GLY A 392 -32.54 -64.98 -21.57
CA GLY A 392 -32.01 -66.15 -22.27
C GLY A 392 -32.62 -67.52 -21.89
N GLY A 393 -33.77 -67.57 -21.22
CA GLY A 393 -34.37 -68.83 -20.76
C GLY A 393 -34.64 -69.85 -21.89
N GLY A 394 -33.92 -70.99 -21.89
CA GLY A 394 -34.04 -72.05 -22.89
C GLY A 394 -35.41 -72.76 -22.90
N SER A 395 -35.91 -73.10 -24.09
CA SER A 395 -37.24 -73.68 -24.31
C SER A 395 -37.42 -75.09 -23.73
N ALA A 396 -38.64 -75.41 -23.28
CA ALA A 396 -39.06 -76.73 -22.81
C ALA A 396 -38.97 -77.82 -23.92
N PRO A 397 -38.65 -79.10 -23.59
CA PRO A 397 -38.52 -80.18 -24.57
C PRO A 397 -39.83 -80.47 -25.32
N THR A 398 -39.69 -80.84 -26.59
CA THR A 398 -40.81 -81.05 -27.53
C THR A 398 -41.44 -82.43 -27.37
N ALA A 399 -42.71 -82.56 -27.78
CA ALA A 399 -43.42 -83.84 -27.78
C ALA A 399 -42.73 -84.94 -28.61
N ALA A 400 -41.96 -84.55 -29.65
CA ALA A 400 -41.17 -85.49 -30.46
C ALA A 400 -40.01 -86.11 -29.66
N GLN A 401 -39.32 -85.30 -28.85
CA GLN A 401 -38.25 -85.79 -27.97
C GLN A 401 -38.77 -86.77 -26.91
N VAL A 402 -40.04 -86.62 -26.50
CA VAL A 402 -40.71 -87.56 -25.59
C VAL A 402 -41.12 -88.85 -26.31
N ALA A 403 -41.57 -88.76 -27.57
CA ALA A 403 -42.02 -89.93 -28.34
C ALA A 403 -40.88 -90.90 -28.71
N ASP A 404 -39.73 -90.37 -29.16
CA ASP A 404 -38.55 -91.19 -29.48
C ASP A 404 -38.07 -91.97 -28.25
N ALA A 405 -38.08 -91.32 -27.07
CA ALA A 405 -37.68 -91.95 -25.81
C ALA A 405 -38.58 -93.13 -25.39
N VAL A 406 -39.82 -93.20 -25.88
CA VAL A 406 -40.78 -94.26 -25.53
C VAL A 406 -40.77 -95.41 -26.54
N TRP A 407 -40.54 -95.15 -27.83
CA TRP A 407 -40.64 -96.19 -28.87
C TRP A 407 -39.35 -97.00 -29.05
N ASP A 408 -38.18 -96.42 -28.77
CA ASP A 408 -36.88 -97.09 -28.87
C ASP A 408 -36.46 -97.79 -27.56
N GLU A 409 -37.39 -97.91 -26.61
CA GLU A 409 -37.15 -98.60 -25.34
C GLU A 409 -36.99 -100.12 -25.57
N ALA A 410 -36.03 -100.73 -24.87
CA ALA A 410 -35.72 -102.13 -25.04
C ALA A 410 -36.91 -103.01 -24.59
N ARG A 411 -37.40 -103.90 -25.47
CA ARG A 411 -38.45 -104.88 -25.13
C ARG A 411 -38.11 -105.74 -23.90
N ALA A 412 -36.82 -105.92 -23.58
CA ALA A 412 -36.38 -106.65 -22.39
C ALA A 412 -36.97 -106.07 -21.09
N ASP A 413 -37.29 -104.78 -21.08
CA ASP A 413 -37.84 -104.06 -19.92
C ASP A 413 -39.38 -104.13 -19.88
N HIS A 414 -40.02 -104.72 -20.92
CA HIS A 414 -41.47 -104.82 -21.11
C HIS A 414 -41.99 -106.27 -21.15
N VAL A 415 -41.33 -107.16 -20.40
CA VAL A 415 -41.73 -108.58 -20.28
C VAL A 415 -42.52 -108.88 -19.01
N ALA A 416 -42.96 -107.84 -18.29
CA ALA A 416 -43.81 -108.00 -17.11
C ALA A 416 -45.14 -108.65 -17.50
N ALA A 417 -45.51 -109.73 -16.80
CA ALA A 417 -46.77 -110.42 -17.02
C ALA A 417 -47.96 -109.48 -16.83
N GLY A 418 -48.88 -109.45 -17.80
CA GLY A 418 -50.02 -108.52 -17.84
C GLY A 418 -49.72 -107.14 -18.43
N SER A 419 -48.48 -106.88 -18.89
CA SER A 419 -48.14 -105.66 -19.64
C SER A 419 -48.47 -105.81 -21.13
N PHE A 420 -48.57 -104.68 -21.83
CA PHE A 420 -48.85 -104.67 -23.28
C PHE A 420 -47.80 -105.44 -24.11
N GLY A 421 -46.56 -105.59 -23.61
CA GLY A 421 -45.45 -106.24 -24.30
C GLY A 421 -45.56 -107.77 -24.47
N GLU A 422 -46.52 -108.43 -23.80
CA GLU A 422 -46.63 -109.90 -23.75
C GLU A 422 -47.22 -110.55 -25.04
N GLY A 423 -47.98 -109.81 -25.87
CA GLY A 423 -48.92 -110.39 -26.87
C GLY A 423 -48.42 -110.77 -28.27
N VAL A 424 -47.12 -110.87 -28.57
CA VAL A 424 -46.62 -110.96 -29.98
C VAL A 424 -45.94 -112.32 -30.31
N LYS A 425 -46.64 -113.33 -30.91
CA LYS A 425 -46.07 -114.61 -31.49
C LYS A 425 -46.90 -115.30 -32.64
N VAL A 426 -46.27 -116.07 -33.58
CA VAL A 426 -46.84 -116.73 -34.82
C VAL A 426 -46.47 -118.24 -35.04
N SER A 427 -47.42 -119.01 -35.64
CA SER A 427 -47.70 -120.41 -36.13
C SER A 427 -46.68 -121.45 -36.75
N SER A 428 -47.17 -122.69 -37.06
CA SER A 428 -46.54 -123.73 -37.95
C SER A 428 -47.55 -124.65 -38.75
N ARG A 429 -47.40 -124.81 -40.10
CA ARG A 429 -48.13 -125.75 -41.03
C ARG A 429 -47.17 -126.45 -42.04
N VAL A 430 -47.53 -127.61 -42.65
CA VAL A 430 -46.72 -128.43 -43.60
C VAL A 430 -46.79 -127.91 -45.05
N ASN A 431 -45.65 -127.86 -45.76
CA ASN A 431 -45.49 -127.14 -47.05
C ASN A 431 -45.11 -128.07 -48.24
N MET A 432 -45.96 -128.22 -49.27
CA MET A 432 -45.64 -128.92 -50.55
C MET A 432 -45.39 -127.91 -51.68
N LYS A 433 -44.36 -128.13 -52.51
CA LYS A 433 -43.96 -127.19 -53.59
C LYS A 433 -44.53 -127.56 -54.96
N LYS A 434 -44.82 -126.55 -55.79
CA LYS A 434 -45.31 -126.71 -57.16
C LYS A 434 -44.24 -127.37 -58.03
N ASN A 435 -44.66 -128.26 -58.93
CA ASN A 435 -43.80 -128.90 -59.92
C ASN A 435 -42.55 -129.58 -59.34
N THR A 436 -42.62 -130.02 -58.09
CA THR A 436 -41.54 -130.74 -57.39
C THR A 436 -42.13 -132.04 -56.88
N ALA A 437 -41.47 -133.17 -57.14
CA ALA A 437 -41.96 -134.46 -56.66
C ALA A 437 -42.05 -134.47 -55.13
N PHE A 438 -43.16 -134.98 -54.58
CA PHE A 438 -43.35 -135.19 -53.14
C PHE A 438 -43.45 -136.69 -52.89
N SER A 439 -42.44 -137.24 -52.24
CA SER A 439 -42.38 -138.67 -51.93
C SER A 439 -43.13 -138.98 -50.63
N GLY A 440 -43.85 -140.09 -50.62
CA GLY A 440 -44.52 -140.61 -49.44
C GLY A 440 -45.75 -139.82 -49.03
N PHE A 441 -46.59 -139.38 -49.97
CA PHE A 441 -47.92 -138.88 -49.61
C PHE A 441 -48.75 -140.05 -49.06
N MET A 442 -48.99 -140.03 -47.75
CA MET A 442 -49.68 -141.11 -47.03
C MET A 442 -51.16 -140.78 -46.86
N PHE A 443 -52.01 -141.78 -47.05
CA PHE A 443 -53.45 -141.71 -46.82
C PHE A 443 -53.99 -143.09 -46.44
N THR A 444 -55.18 -143.16 -45.86
CA THR A 444 -55.79 -144.43 -45.43
C THR A 444 -57.06 -144.70 -46.24
N MET A 445 -57.22 -145.90 -46.79
CA MET A 445 -58.46 -146.32 -47.45
C MET A 445 -59.34 -147.06 -46.46
N TYR A 446 -60.63 -146.72 -46.43
CA TYR A 446 -61.61 -147.34 -45.53
C TYR A 446 -62.53 -148.29 -46.30
N ASP A 447 -62.89 -149.42 -45.71
CA ASP A 447 -63.85 -150.38 -46.25
C ASP A 447 -65.23 -149.72 -46.45
N SER A 448 -65.87 -149.94 -47.61
CA SER A 448 -67.15 -149.29 -47.94
C SER A 448 -68.35 -149.77 -47.13
N THR A 449 -68.22 -150.88 -46.41
CA THR A 449 -69.27 -151.49 -45.60
C THR A 449 -69.00 -151.32 -44.10
N THR A 450 -67.74 -151.41 -43.67
CA THR A 450 -67.38 -151.34 -42.23
C THR A 450 -66.73 -150.04 -41.81
N ASN A 451 -66.29 -149.18 -42.75
CA ASN A 451 -65.58 -147.92 -42.51
C ASN A 451 -64.27 -148.06 -41.69
N LEU A 452 -63.70 -149.28 -41.64
CA LEU A 452 -62.39 -149.55 -41.05
C LEU A 452 -61.29 -149.55 -42.12
N PRO A 453 -60.02 -149.24 -41.79
CA PRO A 453 -58.93 -149.30 -42.75
C PRO A 453 -58.86 -150.67 -43.45
N LYS A 454 -58.84 -150.67 -44.78
CA LYS A 454 -58.91 -151.88 -45.60
C LYS A 454 -57.61 -152.16 -46.31
N THR A 455 -57.08 -153.36 -46.11
CA THR A 455 -55.82 -153.84 -46.70
C THR A 455 -56.03 -154.55 -48.03
N GLY A 456 -54.98 -154.68 -48.85
CA GLY A 456 -54.95 -155.49 -50.07
C GLY A 456 -55.69 -154.90 -51.28
N LEU A 457 -55.95 -153.58 -51.28
CA LEU A 457 -56.68 -152.93 -52.36
C LEU A 457 -55.77 -152.55 -53.53
N SER A 458 -56.26 -152.75 -54.76
CA SER A 458 -55.71 -152.09 -55.95
C SER A 458 -56.32 -150.70 -56.07
N VAL A 459 -55.63 -149.68 -55.54
CA VAL A 459 -56.12 -148.29 -55.51
C VAL A 459 -55.73 -147.55 -56.78
N THR A 460 -56.73 -147.02 -57.47
CA THR A 460 -56.56 -146.08 -58.58
C THR A 460 -56.38 -144.67 -58.00
N ALA A 461 -55.20 -144.09 -58.20
CA ALA A 461 -54.93 -142.69 -57.89
C ALA A 461 -55.18 -141.82 -59.12
N GLN A 462 -55.98 -140.77 -58.94
CA GLN A 462 -56.22 -139.75 -59.93
C GLN A 462 -55.96 -138.37 -59.33
N ARG A 463 -55.57 -137.43 -60.17
CA ARG A 463 -55.40 -136.03 -59.80
C ARG A 463 -56.23 -135.13 -60.70
N ALA A 464 -56.69 -134.02 -60.16
CA ALA A 464 -57.15 -132.87 -60.89
C ALA A 464 -56.22 -131.69 -60.57
N ILE A 465 -55.68 -131.06 -61.61
CA ILE A 465 -54.78 -129.91 -61.50
C ILE A 465 -55.58 -128.65 -61.85
N ASP A 466 -55.63 -127.69 -60.92
CA ASP A 466 -56.25 -126.37 -61.12
C ASP A 466 -57.68 -126.43 -61.69
N GLY A 467 -58.46 -127.41 -61.23
CA GLY A 467 -59.85 -127.61 -61.67
C GLY A 467 -60.04 -128.38 -62.99
N GLY A 468 -58.96 -128.90 -63.59
CA GLY A 468 -59.02 -129.78 -64.76
C GLY A 468 -59.67 -131.15 -64.48
N GLY A 469 -59.98 -131.91 -65.54
CA GLY A 469 -60.54 -133.26 -65.42
C GLY A 469 -59.58 -134.24 -64.73
N TYR A 470 -60.13 -135.29 -64.09
CA TYR A 470 -59.32 -136.30 -63.39
C TYR A 470 -58.48 -137.12 -64.37
N ALA A 471 -57.16 -137.09 -64.19
CA ALA A 471 -56.19 -137.93 -64.89
C ALA A 471 -55.50 -138.88 -63.90
N THR A 472 -55.05 -140.04 -64.35
CA THR A 472 -54.31 -140.99 -63.48
C THR A 472 -53.01 -140.37 -63.01
N CYS A 473 -52.70 -140.49 -61.71
CA CYS A 473 -51.40 -140.12 -61.17
C CYS A 473 -50.28 -140.86 -61.91
N ALA A 474 -49.11 -140.25 -62.04
CA ALA A 474 -48.01 -140.84 -62.82
C ALA A 474 -47.50 -142.16 -62.20
N ASN A 475 -47.48 -142.23 -60.87
CA ASN A 475 -47.01 -143.40 -60.12
C ASN A 475 -48.20 -144.18 -59.54
N SER A 476 -48.00 -145.49 -59.35
CA SER A 476 -48.98 -146.36 -58.72
C SER A 476 -49.00 -146.21 -57.20
N VAL A 477 -50.16 -146.50 -56.59
CA VAL A 477 -50.31 -146.57 -55.14
C VAL A 477 -49.73 -147.89 -54.64
N SER A 478 -49.04 -147.85 -53.50
CA SER A 478 -48.60 -149.03 -52.76
C SER A 478 -49.17 -149.03 -51.35
N GLU A 479 -49.58 -150.19 -50.85
CA GLU A 479 -49.95 -150.33 -49.45
C GLU A 479 -48.68 -150.31 -48.58
N ILE A 480 -48.71 -149.56 -47.47
CA ILE A 480 -47.68 -149.65 -46.42
C ILE A 480 -48.03 -150.80 -45.48
N SER A 481 -49.16 -150.68 -44.78
CA SER A 481 -49.74 -151.68 -43.88
C SER A 481 -51.05 -151.14 -43.29
N ALA A 482 -51.87 -152.01 -42.69
CA ALA A 482 -53.05 -151.65 -41.90
C ALA A 482 -54.03 -150.68 -42.60
N GLY A 483 -54.17 -150.78 -43.93
CA GLY A 483 -55.06 -149.94 -44.73
C GLY A 483 -54.53 -148.53 -45.00
N THR A 484 -53.29 -148.22 -44.58
CA THR A 484 -52.57 -147.01 -45.00
C THR A 484 -51.78 -147.31 -46.28
N TYR A 485 -51.96 -146.41 -47.23
CA TYR A 485 -51.37 -146.43 -48.55
C TYR A 485 -50.48 -145.20 -48.74
N LYS A 486 -49.54 -145.33 -49.66
CA LYS A 486 -48.72 -144.21 -50.12
C LYS A 486 -48.70 -144.13 -51.62
N ILE A 487 -48.50 -142.91 -52.08
CA ILE A 487 -48.12 -142.60 -53.45
C ILE A 487 -46.96 -141.61 -53.43
N ASP A 488 -46.00 -141.84 -54.31
CA ASP A 488 -45.01 -140.82 -54.62
C ASP A 488 -45.61 -139.93 -55.72
N LEU A 489 -45.92 -138.68 -55.38
CA LEU A 489 -46.47 -137.73 -56.35
C LEU A 489 -45.32 -137.19 -57.19
N SER A 490 -45.38 -137.40 -58.50
CA SER A 490 -44.37 -136.86 -59.41
C SER A 490 -44.46 -135.34 -59.49
N ALA A 491 -43.42 -134.68 -59.99
CA ALA A 491 -43.46 -133.25 -60.28
C ALA A 491 -44.67 -132.88 -61.18
N GLY A 492 -44.97 -133.71 -62.18
CA GLY A 492 -46.14 -133.53 -63.05
C GLY A 492 -47.49 -133.76 -62.35
N ASP A 493 -47.51 -134.47 -61.22
CA ASP A 493 -48.71 -134.59 -60.39
C ASP A 493 -49.00 -133.34 -59.56
N LEU A 494 -47.97 -132.53 -59.29
CA LEU A 494 -48.00 -131.33 -58.46
C LEU A 494 -47.80 -130.03 -59.25
N ASN A 495 -47.94 -130.08 -60.57
CA ASN A 495 -47.70 -128.94 -61.46
C ASN A 495 -48.94 -128.03 -61.62
N GLY A 496 -49.45 -127.52 -60.50
CA GLY A 496 -50.56 -126.56 -60.44
C GLY A 496 -50.67 -125.93 -59.05
N ASN A 497 -51.42 -124.85 -58.91
CA ASN A 497 -51.60 -124.13 -57.64
C ASN A 497 -52.41 -124.94 -56.61
N CYS A 498 -53.42 -125.66 -57.10
CA CYS A 498 -54.32 -126.46 -56.29
C CYS A 498 -54.45 -127.85 -56.91
N ILE A 499 -54.10 -128.87 -56.13
CA ILE A 499 -54.11 -130.26 -56.57
C ILE A 499 -55.17 -131.00 -55.76
N LYS A 500 -56.14 -131.58 -56.46
CA LYS A 500 -57.10 -132.50 -55.85
C LYS A 500 -56.70 -133.93 -56.17
N LEU A 501 -56.30 -134.67 -55.13
CA LEU A 501 -55.96 -136.08 -55.21
C LEU A 501 -57.21 -136.89 -54.87
N LYS A 502 -57.50 -137.91 -55.68
CA LYS A 502 -58.65 -138.79 -55.55
C LYS A 502 -58.17 -140.24 -55.61
N PHE A 503 -58.51 -141.02 -54.59
CA PHE A 503 -58.13 -142.41 -54.46
C PHE A 503 -59.38 -143.29 -54.42
N THR A 504 -59.49 -144.25 -55.34
CA THR A 504 -60.65 -145.14 -55.48
C THR A 504 -60.24 -146.60 -55.58
N SER A 505 -61.03 -147.50 -55.01
CA SER A 505 -60.87 -148.96 -55.21
C SER A 505 -62.22 -149.66 -54.99
N SER A 506 -62.41 -150.85 -55.59
CA SER A 506 -63.62 -151.64 -55.37
C SER A 506 -63.69 -152.15 -53.93
N GLY A 507 -64.85 -151.98 -53.29
CA GLY A 507 -65.05 -152.36 -51.89
C GLY A 507 -64.41 -151.42 -50.85
N ALA A 508 -64.03 -150.19 -51.24
CA ALA A 508 -63.52 -149.14 -50.36
C ALA A 508 -64.18 -147.78 -50.65
N LEU A 509 -64.24 -146.91 -49.64
CA LEU A 509 -64.68 -145.53 -49.79
C LEU A 509 -63.62 -144.71 -50.51
N GLN A 510 -64.07 -143.85 -51.43
CA GLN A 510 -63.21 -142.87 -52.09
C GLN A 510 -62.62 -141.90 -51.05
N GLN A 511 -61.33 -141.57 -51.20
CA GLN A 511 -60.65 -140.56 -50.39
C GLN A 511 -60.15 -139.42 -51.27
N ASP A 512 -60.45 -138.20 -50.86
CA ASP A 512 -60.12 -136.98 -51.60
C ASP A 512 -59.30 -136.03 -50.71
N PHE A 513 -58.20 -135.49 -51.23
CA PHE A 513 -57.38 -134.50 -50.55
C PHE A 513 -57.17 -133.28 -51.45
N THR A 514 -57.22 -132.09 -50.87
CA THR A 514 -56.87 -130.84 -51.55
C THR A 514 -55.58 -130.30 -50.96
N VAL A 515 -54.59 -130.08 -51.82
CA VAL A 515 -53.30 -129.49 -51.45
C VAL A 515 -53.12 -128.18 -52.23
N VAL A 516 -52.72 -127.12 -51.53
CA VAL A 516 -52.23 -125.88 -52.16
C VAL A 516 -50.72 -125.98 -52.23
N THR A 517 -50.17 -125.86 -53.43
CA THR A 517 -48.72 -125.86 -53.61
C THR A 517 -48.19 -124.44 -53.41
N GLN A 518 -47.05 -124.31 -52.74
CA GLN A 518 -46.28 -123.07 -52.71
C GLN A 518 -45.23 -123.07 -53.82
N GLU A 519 -44.69 -121.92 -54.16
CA GLU A 519 -43.62 -121.80 -55.17
C GLU A 519 -42.32 -122.54 -54.80
#